data_AF-A0A7C5LAY1-F1
#
_entry.id   AF-A0A7C5LAY1-F1
#
_cell.length_a   1.000
_cell.length_b   1.000
_cell.length_c   1.000
_cell.angle_alpha   90.00
_cell.angle_beta   90.00
_cell.angle_gamma   90.00
#
_symmetry.space_group_name_H-M   'P 1'
#
loop_
_entity.id
_entity.type
_entity.pdbx_description
1 polymer ?
#
loop_
_entity_poly.entity_id
_entity_poly.type
_entity_poly.pdbx_seq_one_letter_code
_entity_poly.pdbx_strand_id
1 'polypeptide(L)'
;MSKATPAKYTQDYLEQLPQDIKRHLTSYELAGDFGKVEEWRSSLAKKYTDIDVWAVEDLILTRWRIICRYEHAAGAAFSRFLNGLKQGKILGTKCNNCGRVMIPPRVFCEWCFTDVSDWVEHSGTGIVSTYSLSHIGTDPGVRLDKPVIVAVIWFENTFRTLASSKTVLHAGGILHRLDGVEPDKVNVGLRVKPVWKPFEERVGSILDIDYFTPLEAAGK
;
A
#
# COMPACT_ATOMS: atom_id res chain seq x y z
N MET A 1 -30.65 -2.14 -26.64
CA MET A 1 -30.87 -1.86 -25.21
C MET A 1 -32.36 -1.76 -24.99
N SER A 2 -32.97 -2.70 -24.27
CA SER A 2 -34.37 -2.57 -23.84
C SER A 2 -34.48 -1.32 -22.96
N LYS A 3 -35.38 -0.39 -23.29
CA LYS A 3 -35.69 0.72 -22.38
C LYS A 3 -36.11 0.10 -21.05
N ALA A 4 -35.27 0.26 -20.02
CA ALA A 4 -35.62 -0.20 -18.69
C ALA A 4 -36.90 0.54 -18.29
N THR A 5 -37.94 -0.21 -17.93
CA THR A 5 -39.16 0.38 -17.39
C THR A 5 -38.77 1.15 -16.12
N PRO A 6 -39.07 2.45 -16.00
CA PRO A 6 -38.71 3.21 -14.82
C PRO A 6 -39.28 2.52 -13.59
N ALA A 7 -38.42 2.17 -12.63
CA ALA A 7 -38.91 1.73 -11.33
C ALA A 7 -39.79 2.85 -10.78
N LYS A 8 -41.04 2.56 -10.42
CA LYS A 8 -41.87 3.55 -9.74
C LYS A 8 -41.16 3.91 -8.44
N TYR A 9 -40.67 5.14 -8.35
CA TYR A 9 -39.99 5.67 -7.16
C TYR A 9 -40.99 5.63 -6.00
N THR A 10 -40.86 4.62 -5.15
CA THR A 10 -41.73 4.38 -3.99
C THR A 10 -40.97 4.63 -2.71
N GLN A 11 -41.69 4.90 -1.63
CA GLN A 11 -41.08 5.06 -0.30
C GLN A 11 -40.31 3.80 0.13
N ASP A 12 -40.82 2.63 -0.25
CA ASP A 12 -40.16 1.33 -0.01
C ASP A 12 -38.77 1.24 -0.67
N TYR A 13 -38.57 1.88 -1.83
CA TYR A 13 -37.27 1.94 -2.48
C TYR A 13 -36.28 2.82 -1.71
N LEU A 14 -36.72 3.95 -1.14
CA LEU A 14 -35.90 4.79 -0.28
C LEU A 14 -35.39 4.04 0.95
N GLU A 15 -36.22 3.19 1.53
CA GLU A 15 -35.86 2.42 2.73
C GLU A 15 -34.75 1.41 2.46
N GLN A 16 -34.65 0.90 1.23
CA GLN A 16 -33.63 -0.06 0.81
C GLN A 16 -32.28 0.58 0.44
N LEU A 17 -32.21 1.91 0.34
CA LEU A 17 -30.98 2.59 -0.03
C LEU A 17 -29.91 2.52 1.08
N PRO A 18 -28.62 2.44 0.73
CA PRO A 18 -27.52 2.63 1.68
C PRO A 18 -27.63 3.96 2.45
N GLN A 19 -27.17 3.98 3.70
CA GLN A 19 -27.34 5.13 4.61
C GLN A 19 -26.67 6.41 4.11
N ASP A 20 -25.53 6.29 3.43
CA ASP A 20 -24.83 7.37 2.74
C ASP A 20 -25.69 8.01 1.64
N ILE A 21 -26.39 7.18 0.85
CA ILE A 21 -27.31 7.66 -0.18
C ILE A 21 -28.52 8.37 0.44
N LYS A 22 -29.12 7.80 1.49
CA LYS A 22 -30.24 8.46 2.21
C LYS A 22 -29.81 9.82 2.77
N ARG A 23 -28.60 9.91 3.32
CA ARG A 23 -28.03 11.17 3.83
C ARG A 23 -27.88 12.21 2.72
N HIS A 24 -27.39 11.80 1.55
CA HIS A 24 -27.32 12.70 0.40
C HIS A 24 -28.72 13.17 -0.03
N LEU A 25 -29.67 12.25 -0.27
CA LEU A 25 -31.04 12.62 -0.65
C LEU A 25 -31.70 13.58 0.35
N THR A 26 -31.51 13.35 1.64
CA THR A 26 -31.99 14.25 2.70
C THR A 26 -31.29 15.60 2.62
N SER A 27 -29.96 15.62 2.42
CA SER A 27 -29.20 16.87 2.25
C SER A 27 -29.64 17.66 1.02
N TYR A 28 -30.21 17.04 -0.01
CA TYR A 28 -30.76 17.72 -1.18
C TYR A 28 -32.27 17.99 -1.07
N GLU A 29 -32.89 17.72 0.08
CA GLU A 29 -34.36 17.83 0.27
C GLU A 29 -35.16 16.96 -0.73
N LEU A 30 -34.55 15.89 -1.25
CA LEU A 30 -35.16 14.97 -2.22
C LEU A 30 -35.90 13.80 -1.56
N ALA A 31 -35.68 13.60 -0.26
CA ALA A 31 -36.24 12.50 0.51
C ALA A 31 -37.70 12.73 0.97
N GLY A 32 -38.14 13.99 1.12
CA GLY A 32 -39.49 14.33 1.58
C GLY A 32 -40.59 14.07 0.54
N ASP A 33 -40.24 14.27 -0.73
CA ASP A 33 -41.15 14.21 -1.86
C ASP A 33 -40.65 13.24 -2.94
N PHE A 34 -40.32 12.03 -2.49
CA PHE A 34 -39.65 11.06 -3.33
C PHE A 34 -40.51 10.63 -4.52
N GLY A 35 -39.99 10.82 -5.74
CA GLY A 35 -40.67 10.49 -6.99
C GLY A 35 -41.44 11.64 -7.63
N LYS A 36 -41.50 12.82 -7.00
CA LYS A 36 -42.12 14.02 -7.57
C LYS A 36 -41.07 14.95 -8.18
N VAL A 37 -40.97 14.90 -9.51
CA VAL A 37 -39.93 15.57 -10.29
C VAL A 37 -39.91 17.10 -10.12
N GLU A 38 -41.07 17.75 -10.00
CA GLU A 38 -41.13 19.22 -9.85
C GLU A 38 -40.59 19.73 -8.51
N GLU A 39 -40.81 18.99 -7.43
CA GLU A 39 -40.27 19.35 -6.11
C GLU A 39 -38.76 19.11 -6.08
N TRP A 40 -38.27 18.04 -6.72
CA TRP A 40 -36.85 17.80 -6.90
C TRP A 40 -36.15 18.89 -7.72
N ARG A 41 -36.80 19.39 -8.79
CA ARG A 41 -36.32 20.55 -9.57
C ARG A 41 -36.13 21.77 -8.67
N SER A 42 -37.14 22.09 -7.86
CA SER A 42 -37.08 23.24 -6.95
C SER A 42 -35.93 23.11 -5.96
N SER A 43 -35.74 21.93 -5.37
CA SER A 43 -34.68 21.70 -4.38
C SER A 43 -33.27 21.71 -4.99
N LEU A 44 -33.08 21.15 -6.18
CA LEU A 44 -31.78 21.13 -6.87
C LEU A 44 -31.39 22.50 -7.42
N ALA A 45 -32.33 23.24 -8.00
CA ALA A 45 -32.09 24.60 -8.51
C ALA A 45 -31.61 25.56 -7.41
N LYS A 46 -32.14 25.41 -6.18
CA LYS A 46 -31.71 26.22 -5.02
C LYS A 46 -30.27 25.98 -4.59
N LYS A 47 -29.68 24.82 -4.89
CA LYS A 47 -28.39 24.40 -4.31
C LYS A 47 -27.20 24.37 -5.27
N TYR A 48 -27.39 24.18 -6.59
CA TYR A 48 -26.27 23.76 -7.44
C TYR A 48 -26.04 24.49 -8.76
N THR A 49 -26.88 25.45 -9.21
CA THR A 49 -26.66 26.04 -10.54
C THR A 49 -26.95 27.53 -10.61
N ASP A 50 -25.92 28.32 -10.96
CA ASP A 50 -26.03 29.69 -11.50
C ASP A 50 -26.41 29.67 -13.01
N ILE A 51 -27.20 28.68 -13.45
CA ILE A 51 -27.54 28.48 -14.87
C ILE A 51 -29.06 28.60 -15.01
N ASP A 52 -29.51 29.66 -15.70
CA ASP A 52 -30.91 30.07 -15.80
C ASP A 52 -31.85 29.10 -16.57
N VAL A 53 -31.32 28.06 -17.20
CA VAL A 53 -32.09 27.14 -18.04
C VAL A 53 -31.70 25.70 -17.74
N TRP A 54 -32.18 25.20 -16.60
CA TRP A 54 -32.14 23.77 -16.29
C TRP A 54 -33.51 23.27 -15.84
N ALA A 55 -34.09 22.33 -16.59
CA ALA A 55 -35.32 21.63 -16.22
C ALA A 55 -35.01 20.13 -16.10
N VAL A 56 -35.07 19.60 -14.88
CA VAL A 56 -34.78 18.17 -14.62
C VAL A 56 -35.92 17.33 -15.18
N GLU A 57 -35.83 16.77 -16.37
CA GLU A 57 -36.89 15.90 -16.93
C GLU A 57 -36.93 14.54 -16.22
N ASP A 58 -35.74 13.97 -15.95
CA ASP A 58 -35.57 12.68 -15.27
C ASP A 58 -34.45 12.76 -14.22
N LEU A 59 -34.65 12.13 -13.06
CA LEU A 59 -33.58 11.90 -12.09
C LEU A 59 -33.09 10.46 -12.22
N ILE A 60 -31.89 10.27 -12.76
CA ILE A 60 -31.27 8.95 -12.87
C ILE A 60 -30.33 8.74 -11.69
N LEU A 61 -30.74 7.91 -10.73
CA LEU A 61 -29.84 7.45 -9.67
C LEU A 61 -28.96 6.31 -10.22
N THR A 62 -27.67 6.58 -10.43
CA THR A 62 -26.70 5.55 -10.78
C THR A 62 -25.78 5.25 -9.60
N ARG A 63 -25.63 3.96 -9.28
CA ARG A 63 -24.66 3.51 -8.27
C ARG A 63 -23.46 2.90 -8.99
N TRP A 64 -22.34 3.58 -8.94
CA TRP A 64 -21.07 3.06 -9.43
C TRP A 64 -20.21 2.65 -8.26
N ARG A 65 -19.75 1.39 -8.25
CA ARG A 65 -18.57 1.02 -7.46
C ARG A 65 -17.37 1.30 -8.34
N ILE A 66 -16.71 2.43 -8.14
CA ILE A 66 -15.48 2.73 -8.87
C ILE A 66 -14.43 1.72 -8.39
N ILE A 67 -14.07 0.80 -9.28
CA ILE A 67 -12.96 -0.12 -9.06
C ILE A 67 -11.77 0.48 -9.81
N CYS A 68 -11.00 1.32 -9.14
CA CYS A 68 -9.74 1.80 -9.70
C CYS A 68 -8.72 0.64 -9.67
N ARG A 69 -8.55 -0.04 -10.80
CA ARG A 69 -7.43 -0.96 -10.99
C ARG A 69 -6.23 -0.15 -11.44
N TYR A 70 -5.21 -0.08 -10.62
CA TYR A 70 -3.96 0.58 -10.95
C TYR A 70 -2.95 -0.46 -11.41
N GLU A 71 -2.36 -0.23 -12.57
CA GLU A 71 -1.16 -0.92 -13.02
C GLU A 71 -0.02 0.08 -13.04
N HIS A 72 1.09 -0.28 -12.42
CA HIS A 72 2.26 0.59 -12.35
C HIS A 72 3.45 -0.13 -12.98
N ALA A 73 4.01 0.45 -14.05
CA ALA A 73 5.25 -0.06 -14.62
C ALA A 73 6.37 0.04 -13.57
N ALA A 74 7.17 -1.01 -13.39
CA ALA A 74 8.27 -0.98 -12.43
C ALA A 74 9.33 0.10 -12.77
N GLY A 75 9.42 0.52 -14.03
CA GLY A 75 10.45 1.46 -14.47
C GLY A 75 11.86 0.86 -14.42
N ALA A 76 12.89 1.65 -14.75
CA ALA A 76 14.24 1.13 -14.92
C ALA A 76 14.85 0.57 -13.61
N ALA A 77 14.69 1.29 -12.49
CA ALA A 77 15.28 0.88 -11.23
C ALA A 77 14.62 -0.37 -10.63
N PHE A 78 13.30 -0.39 -10.48
CA PHE A 78 12.64 -1.57 -9.91
C PHE A 78 12.71 -2.77 -10.84
N SER A 79 12.64 -2.60 -12.17
CA SER A 79 12.84 -3.74 -13.08
C SER A 79 14.18 -4.43 -12.85
N ARG A 80 15.27 -3.66 -12.71
CA ARG A 80 16.59 -4.22 -12.41
C ARG A 80 16.66 -4.82 -11.00
N PHE A 81 16.05 -4.19 -10.01
CA PHE A 81 15.94 -4.73 -8.66
C PHE A 81 15.23 -6.10 -8.62
N LEU A 82 14.05 -6.19 -9.23
CA LEU A 82 13.24 -7.41 -9.28
C LEU A 82 13.97 -8.52 -10.04
N ASN A 83 14.63 -8.21 -11.16
CA ASN A 83 15.50 -9.17 -11.84
C ASN A 83 16.69 -9.61 -10.98
N GLY A 84 17.24 -8.72 -10.16
CA GLY A 84 18.25 -9.06 -9.15
C GLY A 84 17.72 -10.04 -8.11
N LEU A 85 16.53 -9.79 -7.56
CA LEU A 85 15.88 -10.68 -6.59
C LEU A 85 15.65 -12.08 -7.17
N LYS A 86 15.24 -12.15 -8.44
CA LYS A 86 15.12 -13.43 -9.16
C LYS A 86 16.43 -14.22 -9.19
N GLN A 87 17.56 -13.51 -9.24
CA GLN A 87 18.91 -14.09 -9.23
C GLN A 87 19.47 -14.32 -7.82
N GLY A 88 18.70 -14.05 -6.76
CA GLY A 88 19.19 -14.14 -5.38
C GLY A 88 20.09 -12.97 -4.97
N LYS A 89 19.91 -11.80 -5.58
CA LYS A 89 20.74 -10.61 -5.35
C LYS A 89 19.89 -9.44 -4.87
N ILE A 90 20.35 -8.74 -3.84
CA ILE A 90 19.73 -7.49 -3.39
C ILE A 90 20.52 -6.34 -4.00
N LEU A 91 19.90 -5.62 -4.93
CA LEU A 91 20.52 -4.50 -5.61
C LEU A 91 20.05 -3.17 -5.02
N GLY A 92 20.98 -2.23 -4.89
CA GLY A 92 20.71 -0.84 -4.51
C GLY A 92 21.39 0.12 -5.47
N THR A 93 21.11 1.41 -5.29
CA THR A 93 21.83 2.49 -5.98
C THR A 93 22.61 3.33 -4.98
N LYS A 94 23.78 3.82 -5.39
CA LYS A 94 24.67 4.63 -4.55
C LYS A 94 24.81 6.03 -5.15
N CYS A 95 24.47 7.06 -4.37
CA CYS A 95 24.71 8.44 -4.77
C CYS A 95 26.21 8.76 -4.69
N ASN A 96 26.80 9.29 -5.77
CA ASN A 96 28.22 9.63 -5.81
C ASN A 96 28.59 10.89 -5.03
N ASN A 97 27.62 11.77 -4.76
CA ASN A 97 27.86 13.00 -4.03
C ASN A 97 27.88 12.78 -2.51
N CYS A 98 26.86 12.11 -1.95
CA CYS A 98 26.75 11.86 -0.50
C CYS A 98 27.13 10.44 -0.06
N GLY A 99 27.40 9.53 -0.99
CA GLY A 99 27.75 8.14 -0.69
C GLY A 99 26.63 7.32 -0.04
N ARG A 100 25.37 7.80 -0.07
CA ARG A 100 24.20 7.07 0.44
C ARG A 100 23.88 5.91 -0.49
N VAL A 101 23.64 4.74 0.10
CA VAL A 101 23.12 3.55 -0.59
C VAL A 101 21.62 3.45 -0.33
N MET A 102 20.83 3.33 -1.39
CA MET A 102 19.37 3.26 -1.35
C MET A 102 18.91 1.87 -1.77
N ILE A 103 18.17 1.22 -0.87
CA ILE A 103 17.52 -0.07 -1.08
C ILE A 103 16.10 0.05 -0.52
N PRO A 104 15.03 -0.13 -1.32
CA PRO A 104 15.04 -0.37 -2.78
C PRO A 104 15.72 0.75 -3.59
N PRO A 105 16.23 0.45 -4.80
CA PRO A 105 17.01 1.41 -5.59
C PRO A 105 16.17 2.57 -6.10
N ARG A 106 16.79 3.73 -6.21
CA ARG A 106 16.22 4.96 -6.79
C ARG A 106 17.14 5.51 -7.87
N VAL A 107 16.55 6.12 -8.90
CA VAL A 107 17.30 6.78 -10.00
C VAL A 107 17.68 8.23 -9.67
N PHE A 108 17.24 8.75 -8.53
CA PHE A 108 17.47 10.13 -8.12
C PHE A 108 17.69 10.18 -6.61
N CYS A 109 18.65 10.99 -6.16
CA CYS A 109 18.94 11.21 -4.76
C CYS A 109 18.17 12.43 -4.25
N GLU A 110 17.19 12.22 -3.39
CA GLU A 110 16.37 13.31 -2.84
C GLU A 110 17.11 14.23 -1.85
N TRP A 111 18.35 13.89 -1.48
CA TRP A 111 19.18 14.73 -0.60
C TRP A 111 20.13 15.65 -1.37
N CYS A 112 20.69 15.15 -2.46
CA CYS A 112 21.65 15.90 -3.28
C CYS A 112 21.01 16.52 -4.52
N PHE A 113 19.74 16.20 -4.79
CA PHE A 113 19.00 16.62 -5.98
C PHE A 113 19.73 16.31 -7.28
N THR A 114 20.26 15.10 -7.39
CA THR A 114 21.04 14.64 -8.55
C THR A 114 20.64 13.22 -8.94
N ASP A 115 20.81 12.91 -10.23
CA ASP A 115 20.60 11.57 -10.76
C ASP A 115 21.58 10.56 -10.14
N VAL A 116 21.13 9.32 -10.05
CA VAL A 116 21.91 8.21 -9.48
C VAL A 116 21.91 7.05 -10.46
N SER A 117 23.07 6.79 -11.04
CA SER A 117 23.31 5.72 -12.00
C SER A 117 24.05 4.52 -11.42
N ASP A 118 24.73 4.68 -10.28
CA ASP A 118 25.68 3.68 -9.79
C ASP A 118 24.98 2.60 -8.99
N TRP A 119 25.24 1.35 -9.34
CA TRP A 119 24.61 0.18 -8.75
C TRP A 119 25.54 -0.53 -7.79
N VAL A 120 24.98 -1.02 -6.69
CA VAL A 120 25.70 -1.83 -5.71
C VAL A 120 24.91 -3.10 -5.43
N GLU A 121 25.61 -4.22 -5.34
CA GLU A 121 25.06 -5.47 -4.81
C GLU A 121 25.29 -5.49 -3.30
N HIS A 122 24.23 -5.74 -2.54
CA HIS A 122 24.25 -5.81 -1.09
C HIS A 122 24.20 -7.27 -0.62
N SER A 123 24.92 -7.60 0.45
CA SER A 123 24.96 -8.96 1.04
C SER A 123 23.58 -9.45 1.51
N GLY A 124 22.68 -8.51 1.79
CA GLY A 124 21.39 -8.74 2.41
C GLY A 124 21.44 -8.86 3.93
N THR A 125 22.61 -8.85 4.55
CA THR A 125 22.72 -8.87 6.01
C THR A 125 22.24 -7.55 6.62
N GLY A 126 21.54 -7.62 7.74
CA GLY A 126 20.91 -6.46 8.33
C GLY A 126 20.57 -6.66 9.80
N ILE A 127 19.89 -5.66 10.35
CA ILE A 127 19.32 -5.70 11.69
C ILE A 127 17.81 -5.52 11.64
N VAL A 128 17.10 -6.15 12.57
CA VAL A 128 15.69 -5.86 12.84
C VAL A 128 15.61 -4.45 13.44
N SER A 129 15.08 -3.49 12.68
CA SER A 129 14.85 -2.11 13.14
C SER A 129 13.58 -2.02 13.99
N THR A 130 12.53 -2.70 13.56
CA THR A 130 11.25 -2.84 14.26
C THR A 130 10.53 -4.08 13.76
N TYR A 131 9.57 -4.60 14.52
CA TYR A 131 8.84 -5.82 14.20
C TYR A 131 7.43 -5.82 14.79
N SER A 132 6.57 -6.68 14.24
CA SER A 132 5.23 -6.96 14.74
C SER A 132 4.99 -8.46 14.75
N LEU A 133 4.23 -8.92 15.74
CA LEU A 133 3.78 -10.29 15.88
C LEU A 133 2.27 -10.35 15.66
N SER A 134 1.83 -11.02 14.60
CA SER A 134 0.41 -11.24 14.34
C SER A 134 0.00 -12.62 14.83
N HIS A 135 -0.82 -12.66 15.88
CA HIS A 135 -1.46 -13.89 16.40
C HIS A 135 -2.77 -14.23 15.70
N ILE A 136 -3.30 -13.32 14.87
CA ILE A 136 -4.55 -13.48 14.14
C ILE A 136 -4.21 -13.73 12.67
N GLY A 137 -4.86 -14.73 12.08
CA GLY A 137 -4.73 -15.07 10.67
C GLY A 137 -5.41 -14.06 9.74
N THR A 138 -5.32 -14.32 8.43
CA THR A 138 -5.99 -13.50 7.42
C THR A 138 -7.51 -13.64 7.50
N ASP A 139 -8.00 -14.81 7.93
CA ASP A 139 -9.41 -15.03 8.17
C ASP A 139 -9.84 -14.42 9.52
N PRO A 140 -10.91 -13.60 9.55
CA PRO A 140 -11.38 -12.97 10.77
C PRO A 140 -11.68 -14.00 11.87
N GLY A 141 -11.06 -13.83 13.04
CA GLY A 141 -11.30 -14.66 14.22
C GLY A 141 -10.48 -15.95 14.29
N VAL A 142 -9.68 -16.28 13.27
CA VAL A 142 -8.79 -17.43 13.32
C VAL A 142 -7.50 -17.06 14.07
N ARG A 143 -7.24 -17.74 15.20
CA ARG A 143 -5.99 -17.60 15.95
C ARG A 143 -4.95 -18.56 15.38
N LEU A 144 -3.72 -18.07 15.19
CA LEU A 144 -2.61 -18.87 14.70
C LEU A 144 -1.93 -19.60 15.86
N ASP A 145 -1.51 -20.85 15.62
CA ASP A 145 -0.73 -21.64 16.59
C ASP A 145 0.63 -20.98 16.86
N LYS A 146 1.26 -20.43 15.82
CA LYS A 146 2.48 -19.62 15.91
C LYS A 146 2.23 -18.25 15.29
N PRO A 147 2.61 -17.15 15.95
CA PRO A 147 2.44 -15.82 15.38
C PRO A 147 3.30 -15.64 14.14
N VAL A 148 2.78 -14.93 13.15
CA VAL A 148 3.56 -14.49 11.99
C VAL A 148 4.35 -13.24 12.39
N ILE A 149 5.65 -13.29 12.17
CA ILE A 149 6.56 -12.18 12.50
C ILE A 149 6.92 -11.42 11.22
N VAL A 150 6.64 -10.12 11.21
CA VAL A 150 7.01 -9.21 10.12
C VAL A 150 7.91 -8.14 10.70
N ALA A 151 9.04 -7.90 10.05
CA ALA A 151 10.06 -6.97 10.52
C ALA A 151 10.49 -6.00 9.42
N VAL A 152 10.86 -4.78 9.81
CA VAL A 152 11.62 -3.86 8.96
C VAL A 152 13.10 -4.18 9.17
N ILE A 153 13.75 -4.64 8.11
CA ILE A 153 15.18 -4.98 8.12
C ILE A 153 15.95 -3.79 7.57
N TRP A 154 16.85 -3.24 8.39
CA TRP A 154 17.81 -2.22 7.95
C TRP A 154 19.12 -2.89 7.57
N PHE A 155 19.57 -2.64 6.35
CA PHE A 155 20.76 -3.28 5.79
C PHE A 155 22.05 -2.67 6.32
N GLU A 156 23.02 -3.54 6.60
CA GLU A 156 24.36 -3.13 7.03
C GLU A 156 25.00 -2.16 6.02
N ASN A 157 25.89 -1.28 6.48
CA ASN A 157 26.59 -0.31 5.62
C ASN A 157 25.70 0.69 4.83
N THR A 158 24.38 0.70 5.04
CA THR A 158 23.47 1.69 4.43
C THR A 158 23.10 2.85 5.35
N PHE A 159 23.50 2.77 6.63
CA PHE A 159 23.21 3.77 7.65
C PHE A 159 23.87 5.12 7.34
N ARG A 160 23.07 6.18 7.43
CA ARG A 160 23.49 7.57 7.24
C ARG A 160 22.73 8.49 8.18
N THR A 161 23.44 9.46 8.75
CA THR A 161 22.90 10.60 9.45
C THR A 161 23.03 11.84 8.57
N LEU A 162 22.07 12.76 8.67
CA LEU A 162 22.18 14.06 8.01
C LEU A 162 22.85 15.07 8.96
N ALA A 163 23.58 16.03 8.40
CA ALA A 163 24.12 17.13 9.20
C ALA A 163 23.01 17.94 9.90
N SER A 164 21.84 18.04 9.26
CA SER A 164 20.67 18.75 9.76
C SER A 164 19.89 18.01 10.85
N SER A 165 20.13 16.71 11.05
CA SER A 165 19.45 15.93 12.09
C SER A 165 20.34 14.83 12.63
N LYS A 166 20.75 14.99 13.89
CA LYS A 166 21.49 13.97 14.65
C LYS A 166 20.59 12.89 15.25
N THR A 167 19.27 13.10 15.23
CA THR A 167 18.29 12.19 15.86
C THR A 167 17.61 11.26 14.85
N VAL A 168 17.57 11.63 13.57
CA VAL A 168 16.96 10.80 12.52
C VAL A 168 18.04 9.98 11.82
N LEU A 169 17.99 8.67 12.01
CA LEU A 169 18.84 7.71 11.32
C LEU A 169 18.15 7.24 10.04
N HIS A 170 18.84 7.34 8.92
CA HIS A 170 18.37 6.81 7.65
C HIS A 170 19.12 5.53 7.30
N ALA A 171 18.40 4.53 6.84
CA ALA A 171 18.98 3.27 6.37
C ALA A 171 18.22 2.79 5.13
N GLY A 172 18.93 2.09 4.25
CA GLY A 172 18.29 1.25 3.24
C GLY A 172 17.71 0.02 3.93
N GLY A 173 16.48 -0.34 3.57
CA GLY A 173 15.80 -1.43 4.25
C GLY A 173 14.51 -1.84 3.59
N ILE A 174 14.04 -3.02 3.95
CA ILE A 174 12.80 -3.60 3.44
C ILE A 174 11.97 -4.17 4.58
N LEU A 175 10.67 -4.16 4.42
CA LEU A 175 9.75 -4.90 5.28
C LEU A 175 9.64 -6.33 4.75
N HIS A 176 9.86 -7.32 5.61
CA HIS A 176 9.72 -8.73 5.23
C HIS A 176 9.44 -9.67 6.41
N ARG A 177 9.10 -10.93 6.12
CA ARG A 177 8.88 -11.99 7.11
C ARG A 177 10.18 -12.34 7.83
N LEU A 178 10.09 -12.53 9.13
CA LEU A 178 11.16 -13.05 9.99
C LEU A 178 10.78 -14.46 10.46
N ASP A 179 11.71 -15.41 10.35
CA ASP A 179 11.49 -16.81 10.76
C ASP A 179 12.81 -17.43 11.27
N GLY A 180 12.73 -18.63 11.85
CA GLY A 180 13.86 -19.30 12.50
C GLY A 180 14.26 -18.68 13.84
N VAL A 181 13.32 -17.97 14.47
CA VAL A 181 13.47 -17.39 15.82
C VAL A 181 12.15 -17.49 16.56
N GLU A 182 12.22 -17.88 17.83
CA GLU A 182 11.03 -17.91 18.68
C GLU A 182 10.51 -16.48 18.92
N PRO A 183 9.18 -16.28 18.96
CA PRO A 183 8.54 -14.97 19.18
C PRO A 183 9.17 -14.12 20.29
N ASP A 184 9.42 -14.76 21.43
CA ASP A 184 9.93 -14.09 22.65
C ASP A 184 11.43 -13.74 22.56
N LYS A 185 12.14 -14.29 21.57
CA LYS A 185 13.56 -14.04 21.33
C LYS A 185 13.80 -12.94 20.28
N VAL A 186 12.75 -12.43 19.63
CA VAL A 186 12.88 -11.32 18.68
C VAL A 186 13.08 -10.01 19.41
N ASN A 187 14.11 -9.26 19.01
CA ASN A 187 14.45 -7.97 19.61
C ASN A 187 14.93 -7.00 18.53
N VAL A 188 14.75 -5.70 18.76
CA VAL A 188 15.36 -4.66 17.93
C VAL A 188 16.89 -4.80 18.02
N GLY A 189 17.57 -4.71 16.87
CA GLY A 189 19.01 -4.92 16.74
C GLY A 189 19.42 -6.35 16.41
N LEU A 190 18.49 -7.32 16.42
CA LEU A 190 18.77 -8.71 16.03
C LEU A 190 19.34 -8.77 14.61
N ARG A 191 20.54 -9.34 14.46
CA ARG A 191 21.20 -9.50 13.17
C ARG A 191 20.60 -10.64 12.38
N VAL A 192 20.28 -10.38 11.11
CA VAL A 192 19.57 -11.32 10.24
C VAL A 192 20.20 -11.40 8.85
N LYS A 193 19.90 -12.49 8.14
CA LYS A 193 20.27 -12.74 6.75
C LYS A 193 19.07 -13.26 5.96
N PRO A 194 19.01 -13.02 4.64
CA PRO A 194 17.92 -13.53 3.81
C PRO A 194 18.06 -15.03 3.59
N VAL A 195 16.93 -15.73 3.61
CA VAL A 195 16.76 -17.07 3.08
C VAL A 195 15.98 -16.95 1.79
N TRP A 196 16.53 -17.49 0.71
CA TRP A 196 15.94 -17.41 -0.62
C TRP A 196 15.14 -18.67 -0.92
N LYS A 197 14.04 -18.52 -1.66
CA LYS A 197 13.35 -19.67 -2.27
C LYS A 197 14.27 -20.44 -3.23
N PRO A 198 13.96 -21.69 -3.59
CA PRO A 198 14.61 -22.39 -4.70
C PRO A 198 14.62 -21.52 -5.96
N PHE A 199 15.67 -21.60 -6.77
CA PHE A 199 15.88 -20.70 -7.91
C PHE A 199 14.71 -20.73 -8.91
N GLU A 200 14.13 -21.91 -9.10
CA GLU A 200 13.03 -22.21 -10.02
C GLU A 200 11.71 -21.55 -9.60
N GLU A 201 11.54 -21.26 -8.31
CA GLU A 201 10.34 -20.62 -7.76
C GLU A 201 10.43 -19.08 -7.75
N ARG A 202 11.60 -18.52 -8.09
CA ARG A 202 11.81 -17.07 -8.06
C ARG A 202 11.25 -16.42 -9.32
N VAL A 203 10.42 -15.40 -9.14
CA VAL A 203 9.66 -14.76 -10.23
C VAL A 203 10.02 -13.30 -10.46
N GLY A 204 10.96 -12.75 -9.70
CA GLY A 204 11.26 -11.32 -9.66
C GLY A 204 10.30 -10.60 -8.72
N SER A 205 10.19 -11.08 -7.49
CA SER A 205 9.34 -10.52 -6.44
C SER A 205 10.13 -10.33 -5.16
N ILE A 206 9.70 -9.41 -4.30
CA ILE A 206 10.23 -9.30 -2.93
C ILE A 206 10.06 -10.62 -2.16
N LEU A 207 9.05 -11.41 -2.54
CA LEU A 207 8.76 -12.75 -1.99
C LEU A 207 9.64 -13.86 -2.56
N ASP A 208 10.64 -13.54 -3.41
CA ASP A 208 11.69 -14.49 -3.80
C ASP A 208 12.68 -14.70 -2.65
N ILE A 209 12.83 -13.70 -1.79
CA ILE A 209 13.30 -13.90 -0.42
C ILE A 209 12.14 -14.58 0.31
N ASP A 210 12.34 -15.78 0.84
CA ASP A 210 11.28 -16.48 1.56
C ASP A 210 11.04 -15.83 2.93
N TYR A 211 12.12 -15.62 3.68
CA TYR A 211 12.14 -14.95 4.97
C TYR A 211 13.55 -14.47 5.33
N PHE A 212 13.66 -13.67 6.37
CA PHE A 212 14.91 -13.40 7.06
C PHE A 212 15.05 -14.28 8.29
N THR A 213 16.27 -14.68 8.61
CA THR A 213 16.57 -15.52 9.78
C THR A 213 17.77 -14.98 10.55
N PRO A 214 17.89 -15.22 11.86
CA PRO A 214 19.05 -14.78 12.63
C PRO A 214 20.38 -15.25 12.03
N LEU A 215 21.39 -14.37 12.08
CA LEU A 215 22.75 -14.68 11.62
C LEU A 215 23.47 -15.68 12.55
N GLU A 216 23.23 -15.55 13.85
CA GLU A 216 23.66 -16.47 14.89
C GLU A 216 22.40 -17.12 15.48
N ALA A 217 22.41 -18.45 15.69
CA ALA A 217 21.30 -19.13 16.33
C ALA A 217 21.06 -18.45 17.69
N ALA A 218 19.92 -17.76 17.84
CA ALA A 218 19.54 -17.13 19.09
C ALA A 218 19.67 -18.19 20.19
N GLY A 219 20.64 -17.99 21.09
CA GLY A 219 21.22 -19.03 21.95
C GLY A 219 20.19 -20.04 22.46
N LYS A 220 20.57 -21.33 22.40
CA LYS A 220 19.84 -22.44 23.00
C LYS A 220 19.45 -22.09 24.43
#